data_AF-A0ABD6N3Q3-F1
#
_entry.id   AF-A0ABD6N3Q3-F1
#
_cell.length_a   1.000
_cell.length_b   1.000
_cell.length_c   1.000
_cell.angle_alpha   90.00
_cell.angle_beta   90.00
_cell.angle_gamma   90.00
#
_symmetry.space_group_name_H-M   'P 1'
#
loop_
_entity.id
_entity.type
_entity.pdbx_description
1 polymer ?
#
loop_
_entity_poly.entity_id
_entity_poly.type
_entity_poly.pdbx_seq_one_letter_code
_entity_poly.pdbx_strand_id
1 'polypeptide(L)'
;MNGWLLTGVLALLVASHWAAYEHGRSVELAQAGQASAQRDSGDRLAEVIGERGARQEEQRRAEAQEEARAHAQEERTIADAGAADADAAGQRLRRDATQLAAAVSCTGTDTATVARGETATRAAMVLSYLLTRANARAGELAKAYDQARIAGQLCEASYNALIR
;
A
#
# COMPACT_ATOMS: atom_id res chain seq x y z
N MET A 1 32.19 69.18 63.53
CA MET A 1 32.10 68.32 62.33
C MET A 1 30.69 68.40 61.78
N ASN A 2 30.52 68.87 60.55
CA ASN A 2 29.21 69.19 59.95
C ASN A 2 28.42 67.91 59.63
N GLY A 3 27.42 67.57 60.44
CA GLY A 3 26.56 66.39 60.26
C GLY A 3 25.90 66.28 58.88
N TRP A 4 25.65 67.42 58.22
CA TRP A 4 25.10 67.49 56.86
C TRP A 4 26.02 66.90 55.78
N LEU A 5 27.34 67.00 55.95
CA LEU A 5 28.30 66.41 55.00
C LEU A 5 28.32 64.88 55.14
N LEU A 6 28.26 64.37 56.38
CA LEU A 6 28.23 62.94 56.65
C LEU A 6 26.94 62.28 56.12
N THR A 7 25.78 62.93 56.29
CA THR A 7 24.51 62.43 55.74
C THR A 7 24.51 62.44 54.21
N GLY A 8 25.09 63.46 53.58
CA GLY A 8 25.22 63.52 52.12
C GLY A 8 26.10 62.41 51.56
N VAL A 9 27.24 62.14 52.21
CA VAL A 9 28.13 61.02 51.83
C VAL A 9 27.43 59.68 52.00
N LEU A 10 26.71 59.47 53.11
CA LEU A 10 26.01 58.21 53.36
C LEU A 10 24.86 57.97 52.36
N ALA A 11 24.12 59.01 52.01
CA ALA A 11 23.09 58.94 50.97
C ALA A 11 23.68 58.59 49.59
N LEU A 12 24.82 59.16 49.22
CA LEU A 12 25.51 58.83 47.97
C LEU A 12 26.01 57.38 47.93
N LEU A 13 26.51 56.86 49.05
CA LEU A 13 26.93 55.46 49.17
C LEU A 13 25.75 54.50 49.02
N VAL A 14 24.62 54.81 49.65
CA VAL A 14 23.40 53.99 49.52
C VAL A 14 22.87 54.04 48.08
N ALA A 15 22.82 55.23 47.47
CA ALA A 15 22.34 55.39 46.10
C ALA A 15 23.22 54.67 45.08
N SER A 16 24.55 54.72 45.24
CA SER A 16 25.47 54.02 44.34
C SER A 16 25.38 52.50 44.48
N HIS A 17 25.25 51.99 45.72
CA HIS A 17 25.09 50.56 45.95
C HIS A 17 23.74 50.04 45.44
N TRP A 18 22.68 50.83 45.62
CA TRP A 18 21.37 50.51 45.07
C TRP A 18 21.37 50.48 43.54
N ALA A 19 21.96 51.49 42.89
CA ALA A 19 22.08 51.54 41.44
C ALA A 19 22.89 50.35 40.89
N ALA A 20 23.99 49.99 41.56
CA ALA A 20 24.80 48.82 41.19
C ALA A 20 24.00 47.51 41.34
N TYR A 21 23.24 47.35 42.43
CA TYR A 21 22.39 46.18 42.66
C TYR A 21 21.27 46.06 41.61
N GLU A 22 20.54 47.15 41.36
CA GLU A 22 19.46 47.20 40.38
C GLU A 22 19.97 46.89 38.96
N HIS A 23 21.13 47.45 38.61
CA HIS A 23 21.79 47.15 37.34
C HIS A 23 22.17 45.68 37.25
N GLY A 24 22.82 45.11 38.28
CA GLY A 24 23.14 43.68 38.33
C GLY A 24 21.91 42.79 38.16
N ARG A 25 20.83 43.09 38.89
CA ARG A 25 19.55 42.37 38.77
C ARG A 25 18.96 42.46 37.37
N SER A 26 19.00 43.63 36.75
CA SER A 26 18.49 43.82 35.38
C SER A 26 19.29 43.03 34.35
N VAL A 27 20.61 42.93 34.52
CA VAL A 27 21.50 42.16 33.65
C VAL A 27 21.26 40.66 33.81
N GLU A 28 21.14 40.16 35.04
CA GLU A 28 20.82 38.75 35.32
C GLU A 28 19.46 38.34 34.71
N LEU A 29 18.42 39.17 34.89
CA LEU A 29 17.12 38.92 34.27
C LEU A 29 17.17 38.94 32.74
N ALA A 30 17.94 39.87 32.16
CA ALA A 30 18.12 39.94 30.71
C ALA A 30 18.86 38.71 30.17
N GLN A 31 19.94 38.27 30.83
CA GLN A 31 20.69 37.07 30.45
C GLN A 31 19.84 35.80 30.61
N ALA A 32 19.10 35.67 31.72
CA ALA A 32 18.18 34.55 31.93
C ALA A 32 17.07 34.54 30.87
N GLY A 33 16.52 35.71 30.52
CA GLY A 33 15.53 35.85 29.45
C GLY A 33 16.07 35.45 28.08
N GLN A 34 17.29 35.88 27.74
CA GLN A 34 17.96 35.48 26.49
C GLN A 34 18.25 33.97 26.44
N ALA A 35 18.76 33.40 27.53
CA ALA A 35 19.02 31.97 27.63
C ALA A 35 17.73 31.14 27.54
N SER A 36 16.63 31.60 28.14
CA SER A 36 15.33 30.97 27.99
C SER A 36 14.83 31.04 26.55
N ALA A 37 14.85 32.23 25.93
CA ALA A 37 14.39 32.41 24.56
C ALA A 37 15.18 31.55 23.56
N GLN A 38 16.51 31.41 23.75
CA GLN A 38 17.32 30.52 22.94
C GLN A 38 16.90 29.05 23.10
N ARG A 39 16.70 28.58 24.34
CA ARG A 39 16.22 27.22 24.60
C ARG A 39 14.85 26.98 24.00
N ASP A 40 13.88 27.87 24.25
CA ASP A 40 12.53 27.75 23.71
C ASP A 40 12.54 27.70 22.17
N SER A 41 13.39 28.52 21.53
CA SER A 41 13.54 28.49 20.08
C SER A 41 14.16 27.19 19.56
N GLY A 42 15.14 26.64 20.28
CA GLY A 42 15.73 25.33 19.99
C GLY A 42 14.72 24.20 20.17
N ASP A 43 13.96 24.21 21.24
CA ASP A 43 12.94 23.21 21.55
C ASP A 43 11.83 23.22 20.50
N ARG A 44 11.34 24.42 20.11
CA ARG A 44 10.37 24.58 19.01
C ARG A 44 10.90 24.10 17.67
N LEU A 45 12.17 24.37 17.37
CA LEU A 45 12.78 23.89 16.13
C LEU A 45 12.90 22.37 16.13
N ALA A 46 13.33 21.77 17.25
CA ALA A 46 13.43 20.33 17.41
C ALA A 46 12.05 19.66 17.30
N GLU A 47 11.01 20.23 17.91
CA GLU A 47 9.62 19.80 17.79
C GLU A 47 9.17 19.77 16.32
N VAL A 48 9.32 20.89 15.60
CA VAL A 48 8.91 20.99 14.18
C VAL A 48 9.68 20.04 13.27
N ILE A 49 10.99 19.86 13.50
CA ILE A 49 11.80 18.90 12.73
C ILE A 49 11.33 17.47 13.01
N GLY A 50 11.08 17.13 14.28
CA GLY A 50 10.57 15.82 14.69
C GLY A 50 9.21 15.51 14.08
N GLU A 51 8.26 16.46 14.16
CA GLU A 51 6.94 16.32 13.55
C GLU A 51 7.00 16.14 12.04
N ARG A 52 7.84 16.93 11.34
CA ARG A 52 8.02 16.79 9.89
C ARG A 52 8.62 15.43 9.51
N GLY A 53 9.61 14.96 10.26
CA GLY A 53 10.20 13.64 10.04
C GLY A 53 9.17 12.52 10.22
N ALA A 54 8.37 12.59 11.30
CA ALA A 54 7.30 11.63 11.55
C ALA A 54 6.23 11.65 10.44
N ARG A 55 5.78 12.85 10.03
CA ARG A 55 4.81 13.01 8.94
C ARG A 55 5.32 12.47 7.60
N GLN A 56 6.60 12.70 7.28
CA GLN A 56 7.21 12.17 6.06
C GLN A 56 7.24 10.64 6.08
N GLU A 57 7.57 10.06 7.23
CA GLU A 57 7.59 8.60 7.39
C GLU A 57 6.17 7.99 7.29
N GLU A 58 5.17 8.65 7.90
CA GLU A 58 3.77 8.26 7.74
C GLU A 58 3.31 8.34 6.29
N GLN A 59 3.65 9.42 5.57
CA GLN A 59 3.32 9.58 4.16
C GLN A 59 4.00 8.53 3.29
N ARG A 60 5.28 8.27 3.51
CA ARG A 60 6.04 7.23 2.80
C ARG A 60 5.39 5.86 2.96
N ARG A 61 5.00 5.49 4.19
CA ARG A 61 4.30 4.23 4.46
C ARG A 61 2.92 4.19 3.81
N ALA A 62 2.16 5.28 3.86
CA ALA A 62 0.85 5.35 3.25
C ALA A 62 0.92 5.19 1.72
N GLU A 63 1.86 5.88 1.08
CA GLU A 63 2.09 5.81 -0.37
C GLU A 63 2.50 4.40 -0.80
N ALA A 64 3.44 3.77 -0.10
CA ALA A 64 3.86 2.40 -0.39
C ALA A 64 2.71 1.38 -0.24
N GLN A 65 1.82 1.58 0.73
CA GLN A 65 0.62 0.75 0.89
C GLN A 65 -0.40 0.97 -0.23
N GLU A 66 -0.58 2.22 -0.66
CA GLU A 66 -1.47 2.57 -1.77
C GLU A 66 -0.96 1.97 -3.08
N GLU A 67 0.35 2.08 -3.36
CA GLU A 67 0.98 1.47 -4.53
C GLU A 67 0.81 -0.06 -4.54
N ALA A 68 1.05 -0.73 -3.41
CA ALA A 68 0.85 -2.17 -3.29
C ALA A 68 -0.61 -2.58 -3.57
N ARG A 69 -1.59 -1.79 -3.09
CA ARG A 69 -3.01 -2.02 -3.34
C ARG A 69 -3.37 -1.78 -4.81
N ALA A 70 -2.87 -0.70 -5.41
CA ALA A 70 -3.11 -0.37 -6.80
C ALA A 70 -2.57 -1.48 -7.72
N HIS A 71 -1.34 -1.93 -7.50
CA HIS A 71 -0.74 -3.03 -8.24
C HIS A 71 -1.54 -4.33 -8.09
N ALA A 72 -1.96 -4.68 -6.88
CA ALA A 72 -2.80 -5.86 -6.67
C ALA A 72 -4.17 -5.77 -7.36
N GLN A 73 -4.75 -4.57 -7.44
CA GLN A 73 -6.00 -4.34 -8.15
C GLN A 73 -5.83 -4.45 -9.67
N GLU A 74 -4.73 -3.97 -10.21
CA GLU A 74 -4.36 -4.12 -11.62
C GLU A 74 -4.20 -5.60 -11.99
N GLU A 75 -3.41 -6.35 -11.22
CA GLU A 75 -3.23 -7.80 -11.42
C GLU A 75 -4.55 -8.57 -11.34
N ARG A 76 -5.46 -8.21 -10.41
CA ARG A 76 -6.80 -8.80 -10.35
C ARG A 76 -7.60 -8.53 -11.62
N THR A 77 -7.55 -7.31 -12.11
CA THR A 77 -8.28 -6.92 -13.33
C THR A 77 -7.77 -7.71 -14.54
N ILE A 78 -6.45 -7.90 -14.65
CA ILE A 78 -5.82 -8.70 -15.69
C ILE A 78 -6.23 -10.18 -15.55
N ALA A 79 -6.18 -10.74 -14.34
CA ALA A 79 -6.56 -12.13 -14.09
C ALA A 79 -8.05 -12.38 -14.39
N ASP A 80 -8.93 -11.47 -13.99
CA ASP A 80 -10.37 -11.56 -14.26
C ASP A 80 -10.68 -11.47 -15.77
N ALA A 81 -10.00 -10.58 -16.48
CA ALA A 81 -10.10 -10.48 -17.93
C ALA A 81 -9.60 -11.76 -18.63
N GLY A 82 -8.43 -12.27 -18.24
CA GLY A 82 -7.89 -13.52 -18.77
C GLY A 82 -8.79 -14.72 -18.50
N ALA A 83 -9.41 -14.77 -17.32
CA ALA A 83 -10.36 -15.80 -16.97
C ALA A 83 -11.65 -15.73 -17.80
N ALA A 84 -12.17 -14.53 -18.06
CA ALA A 84 -13.32 -14.32 -18.94
C ALA A 84 -13.01 -14.71 -20.40
N ASP A 85 -11.81 -14.37 -20.89
CA ASP A 85 -11.35 -14.73 -22.23
C ASP A 85 -11.20 -16.26 -22.38
N ALA A 86 -10.65 -16.94 -21.38
CA ALA A 86 -10.55 -18.39 -21.34
C ALA A 86 -11.93 -19.07 -21.34
N ASP A 87 -12.88 -18.54 -20.56
CA ASP A 87 -14.26 -19.03 -20.54
C ASP A 87 -14.94 -18.85 -21.91
N ALA A 88 -14.76 -17.70 -22.54
CA ALA A 88 -15.27 -17.41 -23.87
C ALA A 88 -14.64 -18.32 -24.95
N ALA A 89 -13.34 -18.55 -24.89
CA ALA A 89 -12.64 -19.48 -25.77
C ALA A 89 -13.15 -20.92 -25.60
N GLY A 90 -13.36 -21.38 -24.37
CA GLY A 90 -13.95 -22.67 -24.07
C GLY A 90 -15.37 -22.82 -24.62
N GLN A 91 -16.18 -21.76 -24.54
CA GLN A 91 -17.53 -21.75 -25.15
C GLN A 91 -17.49 -21.81 -26.68
N ARG A 92 -16.57 -21.08 -27.33
CA ARG A 92 -16.37 -21.15 -28.78
C ARG A 92 -15.97 -22.56 -29.22
N LEU A 93 -14.96 -23.14 -28.56
CA LEU A 93 -14.51 -24.50 -28.85
C LEU A 93 -15.65 -25.53 -28.74
N ARG A 94 -16.50 -25.42 -27.70
CA ARG A 94 -17.69 -26.28 -27.56
C ARG A 94 -18.69 -26.09 -28.70
N ARG A 95 -18.94 -24.84 -29.12
CA ARG A 95 -19.84 -24.56 -30.26
C ARG A 95 -19.30 -25.14 -31.56
N ASP A 96 -18.02 -24.91 -31.85
CA ASP A 96 -17.36 -25.39 -33.07
C ASP A 96 -17.31 -26.92 -33.09
N ALA A 97 -17.04 -27.57 -31.95
CA ALA A 97 -17.08 -29.02 -31.82
C ALA A 97 -18.49 -29.58 -32.05
N THR A 98 -19.53 -28.94 -31.51
CA THR A 98 -20.93 -29.35 -31.74
C THR A 98 -21.33 -29.18 -33.21
N GLN A 99 -20.92 -28.09 -33.85
CA GLN A 99 -21.18 -27.83 -35.26
C GLN A 99 -20.47 -28.84 -36.17
N LEU A 100 -19.20 -29.15 -35.86
CA LEU A 100 -18.44 -30.18 -36.57
C LEU A 100 -19.08 -31.56 -36.41
N ALA A 101 -19.49 -31.93 -35.19
CA ALA A 101 -20.18 -33.19 -34.93
C ALA A 101 -21.45 -33.31 -35.77
N ALA A 102 -22.28 -32.25 -35.80
CA ALA A 102 -23.50 -32.20 -36.62
C ALA A 102 -23.22 -32.34 -38.12
N ALA A 103 -22.20 -31.65 -38.64
CA ALA A 103 -21.81 -31.73 -40.05
C ALA A 103 -21.31 -33.14 -40.45
N VAL A 104 -20.56 -33.80 -39.57
CA VAL A 104 -20.02 -35.16 -39.81
C VAL A 104 -21.09 -36.25 -39.65
N SER A 105 -22.12 -36.06 -38.82
CA SER A 105 -23.22 -37.03 -38.69
C SER A 105 -24.12 -37.15 -39.94
N CYS A 106 -23.96 -36.28 -40.94
CA CYS A 106 -24.67 -36.35 -42.23
C CYS A 106 -23.97 -37.25 -43.27
N THR A 107 -23.43 -38.41 -42.87
CA THR A 107 -22.80 -39.37 -43.80
C THR A 107 -23.84 -40.28 -44.47
N GLY A 108 -23.66 -40.54 -45.76
CA GLY A 108 -24.60 -41.26 -46.63
C GLY A 108 -24.97 -42.70 -46.21
N THR A 109 -25.92 -43.28 -46.96
CA THR A 109 -26.74 -44.48 -46.67
C THR A 109 -26.00 -45.83 -46.51
N ASP A 110 -24.69 -45.85 -46.34
CA ASP A 110 -23.91 -47.09 -46.27
C ASP A 110 -23.84 -47.65 -44.83
N THR A 111 -24.73 -48.59 -44.54
CA THR A 111 -25.00 -49.15 -43.21
C THR A 111 -23.81 -49.90 -42.61
N ALA A 112 -22.91 -50.47 -43.42
CA ALA A 112 -21.70 -51.16 -42.95
C ALA A 112 -20.64 -50.20 -42.39
N THR A 113 -20.64 -48.96 -42.87
CA THR A 113 -19.73 -47.90 -42.46
C THR A 113 -20.26 -47.19 -41.21
N VAL A 114 -21.59 -47.05 -41.09
CA VAL A 114 -22.28 -46.58 -39.88
C VAL A 114 -22.04 -47.50 -38.68
N ALA A 115 -22.18 -48.82 -38.86
CA ALA A 115 -21.96 -49.79 -37.78
C ALA A 115 -20.49 -49.81 -37.28
N ARG A 116 -19.51 -49.61 -38.17
CA ARG A 116 -18.09 -49.46 -37.78
C ARG A 116 -17.79 -48.12 -37.10
N GLY A 117 -18.61 -47.09 -37.31
CA GLY A 117 -18.46 -45.77 -36.70
C GLY A 117 -18.98 -45.67 -35.27
N GLU A 118 -19.91 -46.53 -34.85
CA GLU A 118 -20.65 -46.40 -33.58
C GLU A 118 -19.74 -46.43 -32.34
N THR A 119 -18.71 -47.29 -32.33
CA THR A 119 -17.70 -47.35 -31.27
C THR A 119 -16.83 -46.10 -31.23
N ALA A 120 -16.47 -45.54 -32.38
CA ALA A 120 -15.73 -44.28 -32.47
C ALA A 120 -16.58 -43.10 -31.99
N THR A 121 -17.88 -43.06 -32.30
CA THR A 121 -18.81 -42.03 -31.81
C THR A 121 -18.97 -42.09 -30.29
N ARG A 122 -19.11 -43.29 -29.69
CA ARG A 122 -19.13 -43.44 -28.23
C ARG A 122 -17.83 -42.95 -27.58
N ALA A 123 -16.68 -43.33 -28.13
CA ALA A 123 -15.39 -42.86 -27.62
C ALA A 123 -15.26 -41.33 -27.70
N ALA A 124 -15.68 -40.71 -28.81
CA ALA A 124 -15.68 -39.27 -28.99
C ALA A 124 -16.61 -38.55 -27.99
N MET A 125 -17.80 -39.09 -27.71
CA MET A 125 -18.70 -38.53 -26.70
C MET A 125 -18.09 -38.56 -25.29
N VAL A 126 -17.46 -39.68 -24.90
CA VAL A 126 -16.78 -39.79 -23.61
C VAL A 126 -15.60 -38.82 -23.51
N LEU A 127 -14.78 -38.71 -24.55
CA LEU A 127 -13.65 -37.77 -24.58
C LEU A 127 -14.11 -36.31 -24.50
N SER A 128 -15.19 -35.94 -25.20
CA SER A 128 -15.77 -34.59 -25.13
C SER A 128 -16.30 -34.25 -23.74
N TYR A 129 -16.96 -35.22 -23.09
CA TYR A 129 -17.42 -35.07 -21.70
C TYR A 129 -16.25 -34.91 -20.72
N LEU A 130 -15.22 -35.76 -20.84
CA LEU A 130 -14.01 -35.67 -20.01
C LEU A 130 -13.27 -34.35 -20.23
N LEU A 131 -13.12 -33.90 -21.48
CA LEU A 131 -12.52 -32.62 -21.82
C LEU A 131 -13.29 -31.45 -21.20
N THR A 132 -14.63 -31.48 -21.28
CA THR A 132 -15.47 -30.44 -20.68
C THR A 132 -15.27 -30.36 -19.17
N ARG A 133 -15.28 -31.50 -18.48
CA ARG A 133 -15.08 -31.55 -17.02
C ARG A 133 -13.66 -31.16 -16.63
N ALA A 134 -12.65 -31.62 -17.37
CA ALA A 134 -11.26 -31.27 -17.12
C ALA A 134 -11.00 -29.77 -17.33
N ASN A 135 -11.52 -29.20 -18.42
CA ASN A 135 -11.36 -27.77 -18.70
C ASN A 135 -12.09 -26.89 -17.68
N ALA A 136 -13.31 -27.26 -17.28
CA ALA A 136 -14.03 -26.56 -16.22
C ALA A 136 -13.23 -26.57 -14.91
N ARG A 137 -12.69 -27.74 -14.52
CA ARG A 137 -11.90 -27.87 -13.31
C ARG A 137 -10.58 -27.09 -13.38
N ALA A 138 -9.90 -27.13 -14.53
CA ALA A 138 -8.68 -26.37 -14.76
C ALA A 138 -8.93 -24.87 -14.65
N GLY A 139 -10.05 -24.37 -15.20
CA GLY A 139 -10.43 -22.96 -15.09
C GLY A 139 -10.74 -22.51 -13.66
N GLU A 140 -11.46 -23.32 -12.88
CA GLU A 140 -11.70 -23.04 -11.45
C GLU A 140 -10.39 -22.98 -10.66
N LEU A 141 -9.48 -23.93 -10.92
CA LEU A 141 -8.18 -23.96 -10.25
C LEU A 141 -7.34 -22.75 -10.64
N ALA A 142 -7.28 -22.39 -11.92
CA ALA A 142 -6.55 -21.21 -12.40
C ALA A 142 -7.04 -19.94 -11.69
N LYS A 143 -8.36 -19.70 -11.67
CA LYS A 143 -8.97 -18.56 -10.94
C LYS A 143 -8.56 -18.53 -9.46
N ALA A 144 -8.63 -19.68 -8.78
CA ALA A 144 -8.26 -19.77 -7.37
C ALA A 144 -6.77 -19.51 -7.14
N TYR A 145 -5.90 -20.04 -8.00
CA TYR A 145 -4.45 -19.83 -7.91
C TYR A 145 -4.06 -18.39 -8.19
N ASP A 146 -4.65 -17.74 -9.20
CA ASP A 146 -4.38 -16.34 -9.50
C ASP A 146 -4.79 -15.45 -8.33
N GLN A 147 -5.97 -15.67 -7.76
CA GLN A 147 -6.44 -14.95 -6.58
C GLN A 147 -5.51 -15.16 -5.37
N ALA A 148 -5.09 -16.40 -5.11
CA ALA A 148 -4.18 -16.72 -4.03
C ALA A 148 -2.80 -16.09 -4.22
N ARG A 149 -2.27 -16.12 -5.45
CA ARG A 149 -0.99 -15.50 -5.81
C ARG A 149 -1.03 -13.99 -5.59
N ILE A 150 -2.06 -13.32 -6.12
CA ILE A 150 -2.20 -11.86 -5.98
C ILE A 150 -2.37 -11.47 -4.51
N ALA A 151 -3.16 -12.22 -3.74
CA ALA A 151 -3.30 -11.99 -2.31
C ALA A 151 -1.98 -12.17 -1.54
N GLY A 152 -1.20 -13.20 -1.89
CA GLY A 152 0.12 -13.44 -1.31
C GLY A 152 1.11 -12.32 -1.63
N GLN A 153 1.18 -11.89 -2.89
CA GLN A 153 2.02 -10.78 -3.32
C GLN A 153 1.65 -9.46 -2.65
N LEU A 154 0.35 -9.17 -2.50
CA LEU A 154 -0.12 -8.00 -1.74
C LEU A 154 0.30 -8.07 -0.27
N CYS A 155 0.18 -9.24 0.36
CA CYS A 155 0.62 -9.45 1.75
C CYS A 155 2.12 -9.19 1.89
N GLU A 156 2.94 -9.77 1.01
CA GLU A 156 4.39 -9.57 1.02
C GLU A 156 4.76 -8.10 0.78
N ALA A 157 4.18 -7.46 -0.23
CA ALA A 157 4.44 -6.06 -0.56
C ALA A 157 4.03 -5.12 0.59
N SER A 158 2.85 -5.33 1.17
CA SER A 158 2.39 -4.54 2.32
C SER A 158 3.25 -4.74 3.57
N TYR A 159 3.73 -5.95 3.83
CA TYR A 159 4.68 -6.21 4.92
C TYR A 159 6.01 -5.51 4.68
N ASN A 160 6.57 -5.66 3.47
CA ASN A 160 7.82 -5.01 3.07
C ASN A 160 7.75 -3.48 3.18
N ALA A 161 6.59 -2.88 2.88
CA ALA A 161 6.32 -1.44 3.04
C ALA A 161 6.30 -0.98 4.51
N LEU A 162 6.09 -1.87 5.48
CA LEU A 162 6.13 -1.54 6.90
C LEU A 162 7.53 -1.64 7.50
N ILE A 163 8.37 -2.52 6.96
CA ILE A 163 9.70 -2.83 7.52
C ILE A 163 10.86 -2.10 6.83
N ARG A 164 10.66 -1.60 5.60
CA ARG A 164 11.59 -0.67 4.94
C ARG A 164 11.40 0.73 5.48
#